data_AF-A0A622KQN6-F1
#
_entry.id   AF-A0A622KQN6-F1
#
_cell.length_a   1.000
_cell.length_b   1.000
_cell.length_c   1.000
_cell.angle_alpha   90.00
_cell.angle_beta   90.00
_cell.angle_gamma   90.00
#
_symmetry.space_group_name_H-M   'P 1'
#
loop_
_entity.id
_entity.type
_entity.pdbx_description
1 polymer ?
#
loop_
_entity_poly.entity_id
_entity_poly.type
_entity_poly.pdbx_seq_one_letter_code
_entity_poly.pdbx_strand_id
1 'polypeptide(L)'
;MAELASQPTSIQSIYNWFIENKLFVNRRYQRKLVWTLIEKQKLVDSILKKYPVPAILIAEREGTPGTYEIIDGLQRLHAIMSFIETSYATLDDKIFNLQFFPTAQTRADEGVFEPRVQDEMISQRDVGTFLDYPLALSVMRNATENEINDVFDRINSYGHRLSDQERRQSGVENGFSTMVRNISCSIRGDVSNDILPLRDMPSISIDLPLTRHGYLVQADDVFWVKHGVLRSTDLRDSMDEQCIADIAACVILGFPIERSKVALDRIYDQERPEYTQINSALEVYGDDKFTEEFKYCLDEIIKVCEFGQFTKLRELIFPDANNNAYPSVFSILFLSFYELIVGDNKKVTNYSELKGRMNNIVERINIGRRAGSADERRANIDAVKGVIGVSFVVSDEPLPIYENHTGMDIENYIRRSEVELSTYELKQGMLNLNDQRTLNQDVVQRVINTICAIANNGKGTLGKIIIGVADDDRDAERVRLLDRIEPKRVGMKNVVGVSREARALGISNEEYLTRWVNAIRNSELTEPLKSHVLSKIDYNDFYGLGVIVITIPPQQNISAVGQDIFWREADNTELAQGLQIATIAARFN
;
A
#
# COMPACT_ATOMS: atom_id res chain seq x y z
N MET A 1 9.79 34.45 5.11
CA MET A 1 10.75 34.11 4.05
C MET A 1 11.59 32.99 4.59
N ALA A 2 11.62 31.85 3.89
CA ALA A 2 12.42 30.72 4.28
C ALA A 2 13.91 31.11 4.40
N GLU A 3 14.55 30.70 5.49
CA GLU A 3 16.00 30.85 5.67
C GLU A 3 16.70 29.56 5.23
N LEU A 4 17.65 29.66 4.31
CA LEU A 4 18.45 28.52 3.85
C LEU A 4 19.84 28.58 4.48
N ALA A 5 20.15 27.63 5.35
CA ALA A 5 21.48 27.51 5.98
C ALA A 5 22.18 26.24 5.48
N SER A 6 23.41 26.39 4.94
CA SER A 6 24.25 25.25 4.60
C SER A 6 25.14 24.88 5.78
N GLN A 7 25.05 23.65 6.25
CA GLN A 7 25.82 23.13 7.37
C GLN A 7 26.46 21.78 7.01
N PRO A 8 27.80 21.65 7.04
CA PRO A 8 28.45 20.35 6.90
C PRO A 8 28.15 19.49 8.13
N THR A 9 27.63 18.30 7.89
CA THR A 9 27.20 17.36 8.94
C THR A 9 27.80 15.99 8.67
N SER A 10 28.43 15.36 9.66
CA SER A 10 29.05 14.05 9.49
C SER A 10 28.01 12.95 9.30
N ILE A 11 28.36 11.89 8.59
CA ILE A 11 27.50 10.71 8.42
C ILE A 11 27.09 10.12 9.77
N GLN A 12 27.99 10.09 10.76
CA GLN A 12 27.66 9.64 12.12
C GLN A 12 26.54 10.47 12.76
N SER A 13 26.56 11.80 12.60
CA SER A 13 25.53 12.67 13.17
C SER A 13 24.18 12.45 12.50
N ILE A 14 24.19 12.23 11.18
CA ILE A 14 22.97 11.92 10.41
C ILE A 14 22.42 10.54 10.80
N TYR A 15 23.28 9.56 11.07
CA TYR A 15 22.85 8.27 11.61
C TYR A 15 22.15 8.44 12.96
N ASN A 16 22.64 9.33 13.84
CA ASN A 16 21.93 9.65 15.08
C ASN A 16 20.54 10.28 14.82
N TRP A 17 20.41 11.15 13.81
CA TRP A 17 19.09 11.68 13.44
C TRP A 17 18.15 10.61 12.90
N PHE A 18 18.69 9.63 12.18
CA PHE A 18 17.94 8.49 11.68
C PHE A 18 17.40 7.61 12.81
N ILE A 19 18.22 7.26 13.80
CA ILE A 19 17.80 6.42 14.95
C ILE A 19 16.81 7.16 15.88
N GLU A 20 16.92 8.49 15.97
CA GLU A 20 16.04 9.35 16.78
C GLU A 20 14.73 9.75 16.05
N ASN A 21 14.46 9.20 14.86
CA ASN A 21 13.29 9.55 14.02
C ASN A 21 13.16 11.04 13.72
N LYS A 22 14.28 11.72 13.46
CA LYS A 22 14.28 13.15 13.11
C LYS A 22 14.14 13.40 11.61
N LEU A 23 14.25 12.37 10.77
CA LEU A 23 14.18 12.49 9.31
C LEU A 23 12.87 11.89 8.80
N PHE A 24 12.07 12.70 8.11
CA PHE A 24 10.76 12.34 7.56
C PHE A 24 10.73 12.48 6.05
N VAL A 25 9.89 11.67 5.42
CA VAL A 25 9.64 11.61 3.99
C VAL A 25 8.18 11.97 3.74
N ASN A 26 7.95 12.89 2.81
CA ASN A 26 6.61 13.26 2.37
C ASN A 26 6.27 12.58 1.04
N ARG A 27 5.40 11.57 1.10
CA ARG A 27 4.96 10.72 0.00
C ARG A 27 4.07 11.43 -1.01
N ARG A 28 3.67 12.68 -0.76
CA ARG A 28 2.85 13.47 -1.68
C ARG A 28 3.62 13.84 -2.94
N TYR A 29 4.93 14.10 -2.81
CA TYR A 29 5.78 14.47 -3.93
C TYR A 29 7.11 13.70 -3.98
N GLN A 30 7.56 13.06 -2.90
CA GLN A 30 8.77 12.24 -2.94
C GLN A 30 8.52 10.82 -3.45
N ARG A 31 9.48 10.33 -4.25
CA ARG A 31 9.53 8.95 -4.73
C ARG A 31 9.70 7.96 -3.58
N LYS A 32 9.32 6.70 -3.84
CA LYS A 32 9.80 5.55 -3.05
C LYS A 32 11.32 5.37 -3.18
N LEU A 33 11.88 4.40 -2.49
CA LEU A 33 13.28 4.00 -2.71
C LEU A 33 13.42 3.32 -4.08
N VAL A 34 14.16 3.94 -5.00
CA VAL A 34 14.26 3.54 -6.41
C VAL A 34 15.69 3.27 -6.89
N TRP A 35 16.70 3.63 -6.08
CA TRP A 35 18.09 3.34 -6.40
C TRP A 35 18.37 1.84 -6.44
N THR A 36 19.00 1.43 -7.53
CA THR A 36 19.57 0.11 -7.73
C THR A 36 20.75 -0.14 -6.80
N LEU A 37 21.08 -1.41 -6.57
CA LEU A 37 22.24 -1.80 -5.77
C LEU A 37 23.53 -1.12 -6.27
N ILE A 38 23.74 -1.06 -7.59
CA ILE A 38 24.94 -0.45 -8.18
C ILE A 38 25.03 1.06 -7.90
N GLU A 39 23.91 1.78 -7.87
CA GLU A 39 23.88 3.20 -7.52
C GLU A 39 24.23 3.42 -6.04
N LYS A 40 23.65 2.59 -5.15
CA LYS A 40 23.98 2.60 -3.73
C LYS A 40 25.46 2.30 -3.47
N GLN A 41 26.01 1.29 -4.16
CA GLN A 41 27.42 0.92 -4.09
C GLN A 41 28.35 2.01 -4.60
N LYS A 42 28.01 2.70 -5.71
CA LYS A 42 28.78 3.83 -6.23
C LYS A 42 28.78 5.04 -5.31
N LEU A 43 27.68 5.29 -4.58
CA LEU A 43 27.68 6.32 -3.53
C LEU A 43 28.67 5.97 -2.42
N VAL A 44 28.66 4.73 -1.93
CA VAL A 44 29.60 4.27 -0.90
C VAL A 44 31.04 4.39 -1.38
N ASP A 45 31.33 3.96 -2.62
CA ASP A 45 32.65 4.12 -3.24
C ASP A 45 33.07 5.60 -3.32
N SER A 46 32.15 6.49 -3.67
CA SER A 46 32.41 7.94 -3.71
C SER A 46 32.76 8.51 -2.34
N ILE A 47 32.07 8.07 -1.28
CA ILE A 47 32.35 8.48 0.10
C ILE A 47 33.72 7.97 0.56
N LEU A 48 34.02 6.69 0.33
CA LEU A 48 35.32 6.09 0.70
C LEU A 48 36.50 6.75 -0.04
N LYS A 49 36.30 7.14 -1.30
CA LYS A 49 37.29 7.88 -2.10
C LYS A 49 37.32 9.39 -1.83
N LYS A 50 36.46 9.89 -0.93
CA LYS A 50 36.31 11.32 -0.61
C LYS A 50 35.94 12.20 -1.82
N TYR A 51 35.21 11.64 -2.78
CA TYR A 51 34.65 12.40 -3.89
C TYR A 51 33.49 13.28 -3.42
N PRO A 52 33.23 14.42 -4.07
CA PRO A 52 32.14 15.31 -3.69
C PRO A 52 30.79 14.64 -3.93
N VAL A 53 29.99 14.51 -2.87
CA VAL A 53 28.60 14.08 -2.92
C VAL A 53 27.71 15.34 -3.00
N PRO A 54 26.68 15.39 -3.87
CA PRO A 54 25.80 16.54 -3.95
C PRO A 54 25.14 16.86 -2.60
N ALA A 55 24.80 18.13 -2.38
CA ALA A 55 24.16 18.57 -1.13
C ALA A 55 22.78 17.93 -0.94
N ILE A 56 22.41 17.69 0.31
CA ILE A 56 21.10 17.17 0.71
C ILE A 56 20.28 18.37 1.19
N LEU A 57 19.04 18.49 0.72
CA LEU A 57 18.14 19.57 1.11
C LEU A 57 17.05 19.02 2.03
N ILE A 58 16.89 19.66 3.18
CA ILE A 58 15.88 19.31 4.17
C ILE A 58 15.14 20.58 4.63
N ALA A 59 13.89 20.46 5.05
CA ALA A 59 13.12 21.51 5.70
C ALA A 59 12.82 21.14 7.14
N GLU A 60 12.95 22.10 8.06
CA GLU A 60 12.46 21.92 9.44
C GLU A 60 10.93 21.92 9.45
N ARG A 61 10.33 20.92 10.10
CA ARG A 61 8.87 20.76 10.14
C ARG A 61 8.23 21.76 11.08
N GLU A 62 7.10 22.33 10.67
CA GLU A 62 6.32 23.25 11.48
C GLU A 62 5.71 22.53 12.69
N GLY A 63 5.74 23.15 13.87
CA GLY A 63 5.17 22.58 15.10
C GLY A 63 6.00 21.46 15.77
N THR A 64 7.01 20.91 15.09
CA THR A 64 7.91 19.88 15.64
C THR A 64 9.40 20.25 15.49
N PRO A 65 9.89 21.24 16.27
CA PRO A 65 11.28 21.69 16.17
C PRO A 65 12.30 20.56 16.31
N GLY A 66 13.36 20.59 15.51
CA GLY A 66 14.39 19.54 15.51
C GLY A 66 14.02 18.26 14.76
N THR A 67 12.90 18.26 14.04
CA THR A 67 12.57 17.24 13.02
C THR A 67 12.57 17.86 11.64
N TYR A 68 12.95 17.06 10.64
CA TYR A 68 13.22 17.51 9.30
C TYR A 68 12.49 16.67 8.25
N GLU A 69 11.90 17.32 7.28
CA GLU A 69 11.37 16.77 6.06
C GLU A 69 12.44 16.77 4.97
N ILE A 70 12.68 15.63 4.35
CA ILE A 70 13.65 15.51 3.26
C ILE A 70 13.03 16.07 2.00
N ILE A 71 13.68 17.04 1.36
CA ILE A 71 13.27 17.61 0.07
C ILE A 71 14.06 16.96 -1.06
N ASP A 72 15.38 16.88 -0.90
CA ASP A 72 16.29 16.19 -1.83
C ASP A 72 17.34 15.41 -1.05
N GLY A 73 17.74 14.24 -1.57
CA GLY A 73 18.73 13.37 -0.95
C GLY A 73 18.16 12.12 -0.27
N LEU A 74 16.87 11.84 -0.41
CA LEU A 74 16.21 10.64 0.13
C LEU A 74 17.01 9.35 -0.16
N GLN A 75 17.33 9.10 -1.43
CA GLN A 75 18.04 7.88 -1.83
C GLN A 75 19.47 7.83 -1.29
N ARG A 76 20.14 8.99 -1.20
CA ARG A 76 21.50 9.12 -0.67
C ARG A 76 21.53 8.81 0.82
N LEU A 77 20.64 9.45 1.58
CA LEU A 77 20.49 9.24 3.02
C LEU A 77 20.19 7.76 3.31
N HIS A 78 19.17 7.22 2.66
CA HIS A 78 18.79 5.82 2.85
C HIS A 78 19.95 4.86 2.50
N ALA A 79 20.60 5.03 1.35
CA ALA A 79 21.73 4.16 0.96
C ALA A 79 22.85 4.16 2.02
N ILE A 80 23.18 5.33 2.57
CA ILE A 80 24.19 5.45 3.63
C ILE A 80 23.78 4.69 4.90
N MET A 81 22.54 4.89 5.37
CA MET A 81 22.06 4.20 6.59
C MET A 81 22.01 2.68 6.38
N SER A 82 21.48 2.21 5.25
CA SER A 82 21.41 0.78 4.94
C SER A 82 22.78 0.12 4.75
N PHE A 83 23.81 0.86 4.32
CA PHE A 83 25.17 0.33 4.28
C PHE A 83 25.73 0.14 5.70
N ILE A 84 25.51 1.11 6.59
CA ILE A 84 25.90 1.01 8.01
C ILE A 84 25.20 -0.17 8.70
N GLU A 85 23.90 -0.36 8.44
CA GLU A 85 23.13 -1.50 8.94
C GLU A 85 23.36 -2.80 8.12
N THR A 86 24.42 -2.84 7.29
CA THR A 86 24.92 -4.02 6.55
C THR A 86 23.95 -4.65 5.53
N SER A 87 22.92 -3.92 5.09
CA SER A 87 21.91 -4.45 4.17
C SER A 87 22.48 -4.83 2.79
N TYR A 88 23.61 -4.24 2.39
CA TYR A 88 24.31 -4.54 1.14
C TYR A 88 25.83 -4.35 1.25
N ALA A 89 26.58 -4.98 0.34
CA ALA A 89 28.04 -4.90 0.28
C ALA A 89 28.53 -3.86 -0.75
N THR A 90 29.78 -3.41 -0.64
CA THR A 90 30.44 -2.51 -1.61
C THR A 90 30.62 -3.17 -2.99
N LEU A 91 31.17 -2.42 -3.97
CA LEU A 91 31.53 -2.96 -5.29
C LEU A 91 32.54 -4.12 -5.21
N ASP A 92 33.36 -4.13 -4.16
CA ASP A 92 34.36 -5.17 -3.90
C ASP A 92 33.84 -6.25 -2.92
N ASP A 93 32.51 -6.35 -2.77
CA ASP A 93 31.82 -7.36 -1.96
C ASP A 93 32.19 -7.34 -0.45
N LYS A 94 32.43 -6.13 0.09
CA LYS A 94 32.71 -5.92 1.52
C LYS A 94 31.55 -5.25 2.24
N ILE A 95 31.26 -5.68 3.47
CA ILE A 95 30.24 -5.04 4.31
C ILE A 95 30.84 -4.01 5.28
N PHE A 96 29.97 -3.18 5.86
CA PHE A 96 30.36 -2.27 6.93
C PHE A 96 30.80 -3.05 8.17
N ASN A 97 31.88 -2.61 8.81
CA ASN A 97 32.41 -3.28 9.99
C ASN A 97 31.82 -2.66 11.27
N LEU A 98 30.78 -3.31 11.81
CA LEU A 98 30.04 -2.86 13.00
C LEU A 98 30.92 -2.77 14.26
N GLN A 99 32.00 -3.56 14.35
CA GLN A 99 32.92 -3.55 15.50
C GLN A 99 33.53 -2.17 15.76
N PHE A 100 33.68 -1.36 14.70
CA PHE A 100 34.26 -0.02 14.77
C PHE A 100 33.21 1.09 14.84
N PHE A 101 31.93 0.76 15.02
CA PHE A 101 30.85 1.72 15.24
C PHE A 101 29.83 1.21 16.29
N PRO A 102 30.11 1.44 17.59
CA PRO A 102 29.29 0.90 18.68
C PRO A 102 27.80 1.23 18.62
N THR A 103 27.43 2.40 18.08
CA THR A 103 26.04 2.83 17.92
C THR A 103 25.24 1.90 17.01
N ALA A 104 25.80 1.46 15.89
CA ALA A 104 25.13 0.50 15.00
C ALA A 104 25.20 -0.93 15.55
N GLN A 105 26.32 -1.31 16.18
CA GLN A 105 26.45 -2.62 16.83
C GLN A 105 25.37 -2.84 17.90
N THR A 106 25.11 -1.85 18.76
CA THR A 106 24.10 -1.95 19.82
C THR A 106 22.72 -2.24 19.25
N ARG A 107 22.35 -1.59 18.13
CA ARG A 107 21.06 -1.81 17.46
C ARG A 107 20.95 -3.20 16.85
N ALA A 108 22.04 -3.74 16.31
CA ALA A 108 22.08 -5.12 15.87
C ALA A 108 21.89 -6.10 17.03
N ASP A 109 22.57 -5.85 18.15
CA ASP A 109 22.49 -6.68 19.37
C ASP A 109 21.08 -6.64 20.00
N GLU A 110 20.38 -5.50 19.89
CA GLU A 110 18.97 -5.32 20.27
C GLU A 110 17.98 -5.96 19.29
N GLY A 111 18.46 -6.53 18.17
CA GLY A 111 17.61 -7.17 17.16
C GLY A 111 16.83 -6.18 16.28
N VAL A 112 17.23 -4.90 16.24
CA VAL A 112 16.56 -3.88 15.41
C VAL A 112 16.76 -4.16 13.92
N PHE A 113 17.88 -4.75 13.55
CA PHE A 113 18.14 -5.29 12.22
C PHE A 113 19.03 -6.52 12.32
N GLU A 114 18.96 -7.42 11.33
CA GLU A 114 19.84 -8.59 11.25
C GLU A 114 21.10 -8.26 10.44
N PRO A 115 22.30 -8.32 11.04
CA PRO A 115 23.53 -8.06 10.31
C PRO A 115 23.76 -9.10 9.23
N ARG A 116 24.14 -8.64 8.03
CA ARG A 116 24.61 -9.55 6.99
C ARG A 116 25.94 -10.17 7.42
N VAL A 117 26.04 -11.49 7.32
CA VAL A 117 27.28 -12.22 7.56
C VAL A 117 28.04 -12.36 6.25
N GLN A 118 29.24 -11.80 6.19
CA GLN A 118 30.15 -11.92 5.06
C GLN A 118 31.60 -11.96 5.56
N ASP A 119 32.45 -12.71 4.85
CA ASP A 119 33.83 -12.98 5.28
C ASP A 119 34.71 -11.71 5.23
N GLU A 120 34.44 -10.79 4.31
CA GLU A 120 35.20 -9.55 4.16
C GLU A 120 34.42 -8.31 4.58
N MET A 121 35.04 -7.49 5.42
CA MET A 121 34.50 -6.21 5.90
C MET A 121 35.46 -5.08 5.51
N ILE A 122 34.94 -3.87 5.41
CA ILE A 122 35.79 -2.68 5.23
C ILE A 122 36.72 -2.50 6.44
N SER A 123 37.90 -1.92 6.21
CA SER A 123 38.90 -1.75 7.27
C SER A 123 38.43 -0.70 8.31
N GLN A 124 39.01 -0.73 9.52
CA GLN A 124 38.77 0.31 10.53
C GLN A 124 39.02 1.73 9.98
N ARG A 125 40.03 1.89 9.12
CA ARG A 125 40.35 3.17 8.47
C ARG A 125 39.23 3.62 7.53
N ASP A 126 38.65 2.68 6.79
CA ASP A 126 37.55 2.96 5.86
C ASP A 126 36.26 3.26 6.62
N VAL A 127 35.99 2.57 7.74
CA VAL A 127 34.89 2.91 8.66
C VAL A 127 35.02 4.35 9.14
N GLY A 128 36.18 4.74 9.66
CA GLY A 128 36.42 6.12 10.09
C GLY A 128 36.27 7.12 8.95
N THR A 129 36.84 6.82 7.77
CA THR A 129 36.70 7.66 6.57
C THR A 129 35.25 7.85 6.16
N PHE A 130 34.45 6.80 6.25
CA PHE A 130 33.02 6.83 5.93
C PHE A 130 32.24 7.67 6.95
N LEU A 131 32.39 7.40 8.24
CA LEU A 131 31.63 8.09 9.31
C LEU A 131 31.95 9.58 9.42
N ASP A 132 33.21 9.96 9.21
CA ASP A 132 33.69 11.34 9.29
C ASP A 132 33.41 12.15 8.02
N TYR A 133 32.91 11.52 6.95
CA TYR A 133 32.63 12.21 5.70
C TYR A 133 31.59 13.32 5.93
N PRO A 134 31.91 14.60 5.62
CA PRO A 134 30.98 15.72 5.82
C PRO A 134 30.01 15.81 4.64
N LEU A 135 28.73 15.51 4.89
CA LEU A 135 27.67 15.79 3.93
C LEU A 135 27.24 17.25 4.04
N ALA A 136 27.13 17.94 2.90
CA ALA A 136 26.57 19.28 2.85
C ALA A 136 25.04 19.19 3.02
N LEU A 137 24.53 19.60 4.19
CA LEU A 137 23.10 19.73 4.44
C LEU A 137 22.68 21.18 4.23
N SER A 138 21.71 21.41 3.37
CA SER A 138 21.01 22.69 3.24
C SER A 138 19.70 22.58 4.00
N VAL A 139 19.52 23.38 5.05
CA VAL A 139 18.33 23.36 5.91
C VAL A 139 17.49 24.59 5.62
N MET A 140 16.25 24.35 5.17
CA MET A 140 15.21 25.37 5.07
C MET A 140 14.48 25.49 6.40
N ARG A 141 14.47 26.70 6.99
CA ARG A 141 13.74 27.00 8.22
C ARG A 141 12.63 28.01 7.95
N ASN A 142 11.55 27.90 8.71
CA ASN A 142 10.37 28.75 8.58
C ASN A 142 9.80 28.76 7.14
N ALA A 143 9.86 27.61 6.47
CA ALA A 143 9.34 27.43 5.13
C ALA A 143 7.91 26.92 5.19
N THR A 144 7.04 27.52 4.37
CA THR A 144 5.67 27.02 4.16
C THR A 144 5.68 25.80 3.24
N GLU A 145 4.63 24.97 3.29
CA GLU A 145 4.49 23.81 2.38
C GLU A 145 4.60 24.21 0.90
N ASN A 146 4.03 25.35 0.51
CA ASN A 146 4.11 25.86 -0.87
C ASN A 146 5.55 26.22 -1.28
N GLU A 147 6.34 26.80 -0.37
CA GLU A 147 7.76 27.09 -0.64
C GLU A 147 8.57 25.79 -0.75
N ILE A 148 8.28 24.79 0.09
CA ILE A 148 8.91 23.47 0.04
C ILE A 148 8.63 22.80 -1.32
N ASN A 149 7.37 22.82 -1.76
CA ASN A 149 6.94 22.26 -3.04
C ASN A 149 7.62 22.97 -4.23
N ASP A 150 7.65 24.31 -4.27
CA ASP A 150 8.32 25.05 -5.36
C ASP A 150 9.83 24.74 -5.42
N VAL A 151 10.50 24.63 -4.26
CA VAL A 151 11.92 24.26 -4.24
C VAL A 151 12.14 22.82 -4.70
N PHE A 152 11.29 21.88 -4.28
CA PHE A 152 11.30 20.50 -4.76
C PHE A 152 11.16 20.43 -6.28
N ASP A 153 10.17 21.14 -6.82
CA ASP A 153 9.87 21.18 -8.25
C ASP A 153 11.03 21.74 -9.06
N ARG A 154 11.65 22.84 -8.59
CA ARG A 154 12.81 23.46 -9.25
C ARG A 154 14.01 22.53 -9.29
N ILE A 155 14.37 21.89 -8.17
CA ILE A 155 15.57 21.04 -8.10
C ILE A 155 15.42 19.83 -9.03
N ASN A 156 14.24 19.22 -9.03
CA ASN A 156 13.97 18.01 -9.82
C ASN A 156 13.66 18.31 -11.29
N SER A 157 13.33 19.56 -11.64
CA SER A 157 13.18 20.00 -13.03
C SER A 157 14.51 20.11 -13.80
N TYR A 158 15.64 20.36 -13.11
CA TYR A 158 16.96 20.53 -13.74
C TYR A 158 17.89 19.30 -13.59
N GLY A 159 17.58 18.36 -12.70
CA GLY A 159 18.35 17.13 -12.41
C GLY A 159 17.85 15.87 -13.14
N HIS A 160 18.17 14.69 -12.59
CA HIS A 160 17.65 13.39 -13.09
C HIS A 160 16.13 13.48 -13.28
N ARG A 161 15.65 13.21 -14.50
CA ARG A 161 14.27 13.51 -14.90
C ARG A 161 13.24 12.87 -13.96
N LEU A 162 12.32 13.69 -13.45
CA LEU A 162 11.02 13.24 -12.97
C LEU A 162 10.36 12.36 -14.04
N SER A 163 9.65 11.33 -13.62
CA SER A 163 8.75 10.62 -14.52
C SER A 163 7.65 11.57 -14.97
N ASP A 164 7.01 11.26 -16.09
CA ASP A 164 5.95 12.12 -16.61
C ASP A 164 4.81 12.30 -15.61
N GLN A 165 4.53 11.28 -14.78
CA GLN A 165 3.50 11.37 -13.76
C GLN A 165 3.92 12.17 -12.53
N GLU A 166 5.16 12.02 -12.10
CA GLU A 166 5.68 12.78 -10.95
C GLU A 166 5.68 14.27 -11.26
N ARG A 167 6.03 14.65 -12.50
CA ARG A 167 5.93 16.04 -12.96
C ARG A 167 4.49 16.57 -12.95
N ARG A 168 3.48 15.71 -13.14
CA ARG A 168 2.07 16.11 -13.09
C ARG A 168 1.56 16.31 -11.66
N GLN A 169 2.12 15.59 -10.69
CA GLN A 169 1.73 15.69 -9.28
C GLN A 169 2.51 16.77 -8.53
N SER A 170 3.74 17.03 -8.96
CA SER A 170 4.61 18.13 -8.55
C SER A 170 3.86 19.47 -8.65
N GLY A 171 3.62 20.10 -7.50
CA GLY A 171 2.91 21.38 -7.39
C GLY A 171 1.39 21.36 -7.57
N VAL A 172 0.76 20.18 -7.77
CA VAL A 172 -0.69 20.07 -8.02
C VAL A 172 -1.39 19.26 -6.93
N GLU A 173 -1.98 19.97 -5.97
CA GLU A 173 -2.86 19.42 -4.94
C GLU A 173 -4.33 19.62 -5.34
N ASN A 174 -4.92 18.59 -5.97
CA ASN A 174 -6.35 18.58 -6.29
C ASN A 174 -6.98 17.20 -6.02
N GLY A 175 -8.31 17.15 -6.05
CA GLY A 175 -9.08 15.93 -5.79
C GLY A 175 -8.70 14.80 -6.74
N PHE A 176 -8.54 15.09 -8.03
CA PHE A 176 -8.22 14.08 -9.05
C PHE A 176 -6.84 13.44 -8.83
N SER A 177 -5.82 14.26 -8.63
CA SER A 177 -4.43 13.85 -8.36
C SER A 177 -4.35 12.99 -7.09
N THR A 178 -5.05 13.42 -6.03
CA THR A 178 -5.11 12.72 -4.75
C THR A 178 -5.80 11.36 -4.90
N MET A 179 -6.95 11.31 -5.59
CA MET A 179 -7.69 10.07 -5.87
C MET A 179 -6.83 9.07 -6.65
N VAL A 180 -6.17 9.49 -7.74
CA VAL A 180 -5.28 8.63 -8.54
C VAL A 180 -4.16 8.05 -7.68
N ARG A 181 -3.53 8.87 -6.84
CA ARG A 181 -2.47 8.46 -5.91
C ARG A 181 -2.98 7.43 -4.90
N ASN A 182 -4.15 7.68 -4.31
CA ASN A 182 -4.75 6.79 -3.31
C ASN A 182 -5.09 5.42 -3.90
N ILE A 183 -5.69 5.39 -5.10
CA ILE A 183 -5.97 4.15 -5.84
C ILE A 183 -4.66 3.39 -6.13
N SER A 184 -3.62 4.10 -6.60
CA SER A 184 -2.31 3.50 -6.89
C SER A 184 -1.67 2.88 -5.64
N CYS A 185 -1.65 3.60 -4.52
CA CYS A 185 -1.15 3.07 -3.25
C CYS A 185 -1.93 1.84 -2.79
N SER A 186 -3.25 1.83 -2.97
CA SER A 186 -4.09 0.67 -2.68
C SER A 186 -3.71 -0.53 -3.55
N ILE A 187 -3.50 -0.36 -4.86
CA ILE A 187 -3.18 -1.48 -5.77
C ILE A 187 -1.77 -2.02 -5.55
N ARG A 188 -0.83 -1.15 -5.19
CA ARG A 188 0.54 -1.52 -4.84
C ARG A 188 0.64 -2.21 -3.47
N GLY A 189 -0.35 -2.04 -2.61
CA GLY A 189 -0.36 -2.54 -1.24
C GLY A 189 0.62 -1.84 -0.31
N ASP A 190 0.96 -0.59 -0.62
CA ASP A 190 1.84 0.27 0.19
C ASP A 190 1.08 1.40 0.87
N VAL A 191 -0.11 1.11 1.37
CA VAL A 191 -0.97 2.14 1.94
C VAL A 191 -0.42 2.56 3.31
N SER A 192 0.37 3.62 3.33
CA SER A 192 1.01 4.21 4.51
C SER A 192 0.57 5.66 4.71
N ASN A 193 0.94 6.23 5.85
CA ASN A 193 0.81 7.67 6.07
C ASN A 193 1.54 8.47 4.98
N ASP A 194 0.98 9.64 4.65
CA ASP A 194 1.59 10.58 3.70
C ASP A 194 2.95 11.09 4.17
N ILE A 195 3.15 11.15 5.48
CA ILE A 195 4.41 11.49 6.10
C ILE A 195 4.85 10.33 6.97
N LEU A 196 6.07 9.84 6.74
CA LEU A 196 6.65 8.74 7.51
C LEU A 196 8.14 8.96 7.81
N PRO A 197 8.68 8.37 8.88
CA PRO A 197 10.11 8.36 9.15
C PRO A 197 10.90 7.71 8.00
N LEU A 198 12.13 8.20 7.75
CA LEU A 198 13.03 7.62 6.74
C LEU A 198 13.29 6.13 6.96
N ARG A 199 13.36 5.69 8.23
CA ARG A 199 13.57 4.28 8.60
C ARG A 199 12.44 3.35 8.18
N ASP A 200 11.23 3.88 8.01
CA ASP A 200 10.05 3.08 7.66
C ASP A 200 9.89 2.99 6.13
N MET A 201 10.66 3.75 5.34
CA MET A 201 10.61 3.72 3.87
C MET A 201 10.81 2.35 3.21
N PRO A 202 11.67 1.44 3.73
CA PRO A 202 11.77 0.06 3.23
C PRO A 202 10.46 -0.71 3.27
N SER A 203 9.59 -0.46 4.25
CA SER A 203 8.32 -1.19 4.41
C SER A 203 7.30 -0.89 3.30
N ILE A 204 7.44 0.26 2.64
CA ILE A 204 6.49 0.74 1.61
C ILE A 204 7.11 0.84 0.22
N SER A 205 8.42 0.60 0.12
CA SER A 205 9.18 0.64 -1.12
C SER A 205 9.10 -0.70 -1.85
N ILE A 206 9.21 -0.65 -3.17
CA ILE A 206 9.03 -1.83 -4.02
C ILE A 206 10.39 -2.46 -4.27
N ASP A 207 10.59 -3.72 -3.86
CA ASP A 207 11.78 -4.48 -4.18
C ASP A 207 11.74 -4.97 -5.61
N LEU A 208 12.88 -4.90 -6.30
CA LEU A 208 12.96 -5.28 -7.71
C LEU A 208 13.46 -6.72 -7.83
N PRO A 209 12.91 -7.54 -8.76
CA PRO A 209 13.19 -8.98 -8.81
C PRO A 209 14.68 -9.37 -8.94
N LEU A 210 15.50 -8.48 -9.52
CA LEU A 210 16.93 -8.69 -9.77
C LEU A 210 17.84 -8.09 -8.69
N THR A 211 17.29 -7.37 -7.71
CA THR A 211 18.04 -6.74 -6.62
C THR A 211 17.19 -6.82 -5.36
N ARG A 212 17.36 -7.89 -4.57
CA ARG A 212 16.65 -8.07 -3.28
C ARG A 212 17.29 -7.17 -2.22
N HIS A 213 16.65 -6.06 -1.90
CA HIS A 213 17.04 -5.15 -0.82
C HIS A 213 16.31 -5.44 0.50
N GLY A 214 15.39 -6.41 0.51
CA GLY A 214 14.63 -6.78 1.71
C GLY A 214 13.44 -5.86 1.97
N TYR A 215 12.91 -5.20 0.94
CA TYR A 215 11.71 -4.37 1.08
C TYR A 215 10.45 -5.26 1.17
N LEU A 216 9.44 -4.83 1.93
CA LEU A 216 8.25 -5.65 2.22
C LEU A 216 7.31 -5.80 1.02
N VAL A 217 7.26 -4.81 0.12
CA VAL A 217 6.44 -4.88 -1.10
C VAL A 217 7.29 -5.42 -2.25
N GLN A 218 7.09 -6.68 -2.61
CA GLN A 218 7.76 -7.27 -3.77
C GLN A 218 7.04 -6.83 -5.05
N ALA A 219 7.78 -6.31 -6.05
CA ALA A 219 7.17 -5.89 -7.31
C ALA A 219 6.32 -6.99 -7.95
N ASP A 220 6.80 -8.23 -7.90
CA ASP A 220 6.15 -9.39 -8.51
C ASP A 220 4.81 -9.76 -7.86
N ASP A 221 4.53 -9.27 -6.65
CA ASP A 221 3.26 -9.46 -5.97
C ASP A 221 2.24 -8.36 -6.30
N VAL A 222 2.70 -7.21 -6.78
CA VAL A 222 1.83 -6.08 -7.18
C VAL A 222 1.08 -6.44 -8.46
N PHE A 223 -0.24 -6.21 -8.49
CA PHE A 223 -1.13 -6.51 -9.62
C PHE A 223 -0.48 -6.23 -10.99
N TRP A 224 0.06 -5.02 -11.15
CA TRP A 224 0.61 -4.53 -12.41
C TRP A 224 1.71 -5.42 -12.99
N VAL A 225 2.64 -5.88 -12.16
CA VAL A 225 3.78 -6.71 -12.58
C VAL A 225 3.39 -8.18 -12.56
N LYS A 226 2.67 -8.62 -11.50
CA LYS A 226 2.14 -9.98 -11.36
C LYS A 226 1.37 -10.45 -12.60
N HIS A 227 0.48 -9.59 -13.10
CA HIS A 227 -0.35 -9.87 -14.27
C HIS A 227 0.29 -9.42 -15.60
N GLY A 228 1.50 -8.84 -15.55
CA GLY A 228 2.29 -8.46 -16.73
C GLY A 228 1.78 -7.21 -17.46
N VAL A 229 0.95 -6.39 -16.83
CA VAL A 229 0.45 -5.12 -17.38
C VAL A 229 1.57 -4.08 -17.50
N LEU A 230 2.44 -4.00 -16.49
CA LEU A 230 3.62 -3.14 -16.43
C LEU A 230 4.89 -3.96 -16.16
N ARG A 231 6.04 -3.45 -16.62
CA ARG A 231 7.34 -3.94 -16.14
C ARG A 231 7.62 -3.34 -14.76
N SER A 232 8.49 -3.98 -14.00
CA SER A 232 8.94 -3.45 -12.69
C SER A 232 9.62 -2.08 -12.81
N THR A 233 10.25 -1.77 -13.95
CA THR A 233 10.77 -0.42 -14.26
C THR A 233 9.66 0.58 -14.52
N ASP A 234 8.59 0.19 -15.21
CA ASP A 234 7.47 1.09 -15.50
C ASP A 234 6.69 1.42 -14.21
N LEU A 235 6.50 0.41 -13.34
CA LEU A 235 5.90 0.60 -12.01
C LEU A 235 6.73 1.54 -11.13
N ARG A 236 8.06 1.46 -11.23
CA ARG A 236 8.99 2.36 -10.53
C ARG A 236 8.83 3.81 -10.96
N ASP A 237 8.53 4.04 -12.24
CA ASP A 237 8.35 5.38 -12.82
C ASP A 237 6.89 5.88 -12.71
N SER A 238 6.08 5.28 -11.83
CA SER A 238 4.66 5.61 -11.62
C SER A 238 3.78 5.52 -12.88
N MET A 239 4.09 4.58 -13.80
CA MET A 239 3.25 4.35 -14.99
C MET A 239 1.88 3.76 -14.68
N ASP A 240 1.72 3.12 -13.53
CA ASP A 240 0.43 2.70 -13.00
C ASP A 240 -0.48 3.88 -12.66
N GLU A 241 0.05 4.92 -12.03
CA GLU A 241 -0.69 6.16 -11.79
C GLU A 241 -1.10 6.83 -13.10
N GLN A 242 -0.26 6.79 -14.14
CA GLN A 242 -0.66 7.26 -15.48
C GLN A 242 -1.80 6.41 -16.05
N CYS A 243 -1.74 5.10 -15.84
CA CYS A 243 -2.77 4.18 -16.31
C CYS A 243 -4.10 4.40 -15.58
N ILE A 244 -4.06 4.61 -14.26
CA ILE A 244 -5.22 4.94 -13.43
C ILE A 244 -5.79 6.30 -13.85
N ALA A 245 -4.95 7.32 -14.02
CA ALA A 245 -5.37 8.64 -14.45
C ALA A 245 -6.05 8.63 -15.83
N ASP A 246 -5.51 7.87 -16.80
CA ASP A 246 -6.12 7.71 -18.12
C ASP A 246 -7.52 7.05 -18.03
N ILE A 247 -7.66 5.99 -17.24
CA ILE A 247 -8.95 5.31 -17.03
C ILE A 247 -9.93 6.24 -16.29
N ALA A 248 -9.49 6.86 -15.20
CA ALA A 248 -10.29 7.77 -14.39
C ALA A 248 -10.82 8.93 -15.20
N ALA A 249 -9.96 9.55 -16.03
CA ALA A 249 -10.39 10.62 -16.92
C ALA A 249 -11.47 10.16 -17.90
N CYS A 250 -11.35 8.97 -18.49
CA CYS A 250 -12.37 8.45 -19.41
C CYS A 250 -13.72 8.22 -18.72
N VAL A 251 -13.69 7.70 -17.49
CA VAL A 251 -14.89 7.39 -16.71
C VAL A 251 -15.56 8.65 -16.19
N ILE A 252 -14.81 9.50 -15.49
CA ILE A 252 -15.36 10.70 -14.82
C ILE A 252 -15.90 11.71 -15.84
N LEU A 253 -15.24 11.85 -17.00
CA LEU A 253 -15.74 12.70 -18.08
C LEU A 253 -16.88 12.04 -18.88
N GLY A 254 -17.07 10.73 -18.76
CA GLY A 254 -18.10 9.96 -19.47
C GLY A 254 -17.78 9.66 -20.94
N PHE A 255 -16.57 9.94 -21.41
CA PHE A 255 -16.13 9.63 -22.78
C PHE A 255 -14.62 9.34 -22.85
N PRO A 256 -14.16 8.53 -23.82
CA PRO A 256 -12.74 8.21 -23.95
C PRO A 256 -11.94 9.44 -24.36
N ILE A 257 -10.91 9.79 -23.59
CA ILE A 257 -9.95 10.82 -23.98
C ILE A 257 -8.90 10.25 -24.95
N GLU A 258 -8.19 11.12 -25.67
CA GLU A 258 -7.03 10.66 -26.45
C GLU A 258 -5.95 10.09 -25.51
N ARG A 259 -5.42 8.92 -25.85
CA ARG A 259 -4.30 8.32 -25.13
C ARG A 259 -2.99 8.96 -25.59
N SER A 260 -2.69 10.15 -25.06
CA SER A 260 -1.43 10.84 -25.32
C SER A 260 -0.91 11.52 -24.06
N LYS A 261 0.41 11.67 -23.97
CA LYS A 261 1.04 12.46 -22.90
C LYS A 261 0.45 13.86 -22.81
N VAL A 262 0.24 14.48 -23.97
CA VAL A 262 -0.27 15.86 -24.07
C VAL A 262 -1.70 15.95 -23.51
N ALA A 263 -2.57 15.01 -23.85
CA ALA A 263 -3.94 14.99 -23.32
C ALA A 263 -3.94 14.86 -21.80
N LEU A 264 -3.13 13.94 -21.26
CA LEU A 264 -3.05 13.74 -19.82
C LEU A 264 -2.39 14.92 -19.10
N ASP A 265 -1.35 15.53 -19.67
CA ASP A 265 -0.70 16.73 -19.11
C ASP A 265 -1.69 17.89 -18.92
N ARG A 266 -2.63 18.08 -19.86
CA ARG A 266 -3.64 19.15 -19.77
C ARG A 266 -4.62 18.98 -18.61
N ILE A 267 -4.86 17.74 -18.17
CA ILE A 267 -5.74 17.43 -17.04
C ILE A 267 -5.13 17.90 -15.71
N TYR A 268 -3.79 18.00 -15.65
CA TYR A 268 -3.06 18.44 -14.46
C TYR A 268 -2.62 19.91 -14.51
N ASP A 269 -2.80 20.59 -15.64
CA ASP A 269 -2.40 21.98 -15.83
C ASP A 269 -3.53 22.94 -15.43
N GLN A 270 -3.36 23.65 -14.29
CA GLN A 270 -4.36 24.57 -13.71
C GLN A 270 -4.80 25.68 -14.67
N GLU A 271 -4.01 26.00 -15.69
CA GLU A 271 -4.34 27.03 -16.68
C GLU A 271 -5.22 26.49 -17.83
N ARG A 272 -5.56 25.20 -17.82
CA ARG A 272 -6.32 24.53 -18.89
C ARG A 272 -7.77 24.28 -18.52
N PRO A 273 -8.69 24.36 -19.49
CA PRO A 273 -10.09 24.03 -19.26
C PRO A 273 -10.28 22.56 -18.87
N GLU A 274 -9.43 21.65 -19.38
CA GLU A 274 -9.48 20.22 -19.04
C GLU A 274 -9.28 19.97 -17.54
N TYR A 275 -8.42 20.75 -16.89
CA TYR A 275 -8.20 20.70 -15.43
C TYR A 275 -9.46 21.06 -14.66
N THR A 276 -10.11 22.17 -15.00
CA THR A 276 -11.34 22.59 -14.33
C THR A 276 -12.46 21.57 -14.59
N GLN A 277 -12.55 21.08 -15.83
CA GLN A 277 -13.58 20.13 -16.23
C GLN A 277 -13.48 18.81 -15.44
N ILE A 278 -12.29 18.22 -15.32
CA ILE A 278 -12.13 16.94 -14.60
C ILE A 278 -12.44 17.10 -13.11
N ASN A 279 -12.02 18.20 -12.48
CA ASN A 279 -12.21 18.40 -11.06
C ASN A 279 -13.69 18.66 -10.74
N SER A 280 -14.38 19.49 -11.53
CA SER A 280 -15.82 19.68 -11.37
C SER A 280 -16.62 18.40 -11.66
N ALA A 281 -16.21 17.60 -12.65
CA ALA A 281 -16.85 16.32 -12.91
C ALA A 281 -16.62 15.33 -11.75
N LEU A 282 -15.41 15.31 -11.18
CA LEU A 282 -15.08 14.48 -10.03
C LEU A 282 -15.87 14.88 -8.77
N GLU A 283 -16.06 16.18 -8.51
CA GLU A 283 -16.90 16.64 -7.39
C GLU A 283 -18.34 16.13 -7.48
N VAL A 284 -18.88 16.03 -8.70
CA VAL A 284 -20.22 15.46 -8.94
C VAL A 284 -20.20 13.94 -8.88
N TYR A 285 -19.13 13.32 -9.37
CA TYR A 285 -18.99 11.86 -9.42
C TYR A 285 -18.78 11.25 -8.03
N GLY A 286 -17.91 11.86 -7.22
CA GLY A 286 -17.40 11.36 -5.95
C GLY A 286 -16.11 10.54 -6.13
N ASP A 287 -15.05 10.95 -5.45
CA ASP A 287 -13.74 10.29 -5.46
C ASP A 287 -13.76 8.92 -4.77
N ASP A 288 -14.42 8.82 -3.61
CA ASP A 288 -14.64 7.54 -2.93
C ASP A 288 -15.44 6.58 -3.81
N LYS A 289 -16.49 7.10 -4.45
CA LYS A 289 -17.36 6.31 -5.34
C LYS A 289 -16.56 5.70 -6.50
N PHE A 290 -15.78 6.52 -7.20
CA PHE A 290 -14.94 6.02 -8.30
C PHE A 290 -13.87 5.04 -7.81
N THR A 291 -13.28 5.31 -6.64
CA THR A 291 -12.25 4.44 -6.04
C THR A 291 -12.79 3.03 -5.81
N GLU A 292 -13.97 2.90 -5.20
CA GLU A 292 -14.59 1.60 -4.92
C GLU A 292 -15.01 0.87 -6.22
N GLU A 293 -15.58 1.60 -7.18
CA GLU A 293 -15.89 1.04 -8.51
C GLU A 293 -14.65 0.54 -9.25
N PHE A 294 -13.54 1.29 -9.17
CA PHE A 294 -12.29 0.92 -9.80
C PHE A 294 -11.74 -0.38 -9.19
N LYS A 295 -11.68 -0.45 -7.86
CA LYS A 295 -11.22 -1.64 -7.13
C LYS A 295 -12.10 -2.85 -7.45
N TYR A 296 -13.42 -2.68 -7.45
CA TYR A 296 -14.35 -3.76 -7.76
C TYR A 296 -14.13 -4.31 -9.19
N CYS A 297 -14.01 -3.43 -10.19
CA CYS A 297 -13.73 -3.87 -11.56
C CYS A 297 -12.38 -4.59 -11.68
N LEU A 298 -11.37 -4.12 -10.95
CA LEU A 298 -10.06 -4.76 -10.91
C LEU A 298 -10.12 -6.15 -10.26
N ASP A 299 -10.85 -6.29 -9.16
CA ASP A 299 -11.07 -7.54 -8.45
C ASP A 299 -11.78 -8.57 -9.34
N GLU A 300 -12.79 -8.16 -10.12
CA GLU A 300 -13.44 -9.02 -11.11
C GLU A 300 -12.47 -9.52 -12.19
N ILE A 301 -11.55 -8.68 -12.66
CA ILE A 301 -10.49 -9.09 -13.61
C ILE A 301 -9.53 -10.09 -12.95
N ILE A 302 -9.17 -9.88 -11.68
CA ILE A 302 -8.32 -10.80 -10.90
C ILE A 302 -9.00 -12.17 -10.75
N LYS A 303 -10.28 -12.20 -10.38
CA LYS A 303 -11.08 -13.42 -10.28
C LYS A 303 -11.08 -14.23 -11.59
N VAL A 304 -11.16 -13.56 -12.75
CA VAL A 304 -11.03 -14.24 -14.05
C VAL A 304 -9.64 -14.89 -14.20
N CYS A 305 -8.57 -14.18 -13.85
CA CYS A 305 -7.20 -14.68 -13.97
C CYS A 305 -6.97 -15.92 -13.09
N GLU A 306 -7.55 -15.91 -11.89
CA GLU A 306 -7.39 -16.97 -10.89
C GLU A 306 -8.36 -18.13 -11.05
N PHE A 307 -9.45 -17.97 -11.81
CA PHE A 307 -10.39 -19.05 -12.03
C PHE A 307 -9.70 -20.28 -12.65
N GLY A 308 -9.79 -21.43 -11.97
CA GLY A 308 -9.09 -22.65 -12.34
C GLY A 308 -7.59 -22.56 -12.04
N GLN A 309 -6.75 -22.75 -13.05
CA GLN A 309 -5.32 -22.51 -12.92
C GLN A 309 -5.04 -21.02 -13.11
N PHE A 310 -4.28 -20.43 -12.18
CA PHE A 310 -3.82 -19.05 -12.32
C PHE A 310 -3.12 -18.84 -13.67
N THR A 311 -3.54 -17.80 -14.38
CA THR A 311 -2.96 -17.36 -15.65
C THR A 311 -2.75 -15.86 -15.57
N LYS A 312 -1.57 -15.36 -15.96
CA LYS A 312 -1.34 -13.92 -15.96
C LYS A 312 -2.29 -13.27 -16.96
N LEU A 313 -2.77 -12.07 -16.65
CA LEU A 313 -3.67 -11.35 -17.56
C LEU A 313 -3.03 -11.17 -18.94
N ARG A 314 -1.72 -10.91 -18.98
CA ARG A 314 -0.95 -10.82 -20.22
C ARG A 314 -1.01 -12.10 -21.05
N GLU A 315 -0.79 -13.24 -20.42
CA GLU A 315 -0.78 -14.57 -21.07
C GLU A 315 -2.19 -14.95 -21.54
N LEU A 316 -3.22 -14.44 -20.88
CA LEU A 316 -4.60 -14.62 -21.31
C LEU A 316 -4.93 -13.74 -22.53
N ILE A 317 -4.52 -12.48 -22.53
CA ILE A 317 -4.92 -11.51 -23.56
C ILE A 317 -4.15 -11.70 -24.88
N PHE A 318 -2.89 -12.13 -24.83
CA PHE A 318 -1.99 -12.18 -25.99
C PHE A 318 -1.66 -13.62 -26.40
N PRO A 319 -1.63 -13.92 -27.71
CA PRO A 319 -1.26 -15.26 -28.20
C PRO A 319 0.23 -15.58 -27.99
N ASP A 320 1.10 -14.57 -28.06
CA ASP A 320 2.54 -14.69 -27.85
C ASP A 320 3.03 -13.70 -26.78
N ALA A 321 3.91 -14.15 -25.89
CA ALA A 321 4.49 -13.34 -24.83
C ALA A 321 5.55 -12.34 -25.34
N ASN A 322 5.17 -11.38 -26.18
CA ASN A 322 6.09 -10.33 -26.65
C ASN A 322 6.44 -9.32 -25.55
N ASN A 323 7.73 -8.96 -25.45
CA ASN A 323 8.39 -8.36 -24.26
C ASN A 323 8.00 -6.92 -23.85
N ASN A 324 6.89 -6.36 -24.36
CA ASN A 324 6.46 -4.99 -24.05
C ASN A 324 5.26 -4.98 -23.10
N ALA A 325 5.28 -4.10 -22.09
CA ALA A 325 4.12 -3.76 -21.28
C ALA A 325 2.96 -3.24 -22.17
N TYR A 326 1.71 -3.58 -21.86
CA TYR A 326 0.53 -3.23 -22.66
C TYR A 326 -0.52 -2.30 -22.00
N PRO A 327 -0.15 -1.21 -21.30
CA PRO A 327 -1.11 -0.32 -20.63
C PRO A 327 -2.32 0.12 -21.48
N SER A 328 -2.15 0.28 -22.80
CA SER A 328 -3.24 0.65 -23.72
C SER A 328 -4.34 -0.41 -23.80
N VAL A 329 -3.96 -1.66 -24.04
CA VAL A 329 -4.90 -2.78 -24.14
C VAL A 329 -5.56 -3.03 -22.77
N PHE A 330 -4.80 -2.89 -21.68
CA PHE A 330 -5.37 -2.96 -20.33
C PHE A 330 -6.45 -1.89 -20.10
N SER A 331 -6.20 -0.63 -20.48
CA SER A 331 -7.20 0.44 -20.32
C SER A 331 -8.51 0.16 -21.06
N ILE A 332 -8.42 -0.40 -22.27
CA ILE A 332 -9.60 -0.76 -23.08
C ILE A 332 -10.38 -1.89 -22.41
N LEU A 333 -9.67 -2.94 -21.96
CA LEU A 333 -10.28 -4.06 -21.25
C LEU A 333 -10.96 -3.58 -19.96
N PHE A 334 -10.27 -2.77 -19.17
CA PHE A 334 -10.79 -2.21 -17.93
C PHE A 334 -12.05 -1.38 -18.17
N LEU A 335 -12.02 -0.45 -19.13
CA LEU A 335 -13.19 0.36 -19.48
C LEU A 335 -14.37 -0.49 -19.97
N SER A 336 -14.09 -1.62 -20.65
CA SER A 336 -15.13 -2.56 -21.07
C SER A 336 -15.79 -3.28 -19.88
N PHE A 337 -14.99 -3.72 -18.89
CA PHE A 337 -15.51 -4.25 -17.64
C PHE A 337 -16.31 -3.19 -16.88
N TYR A 338 -15.75 -1.99 -16.77
CA TYR A 338 -16.37 -0.88 -16.06
C TYR A 338 -17.73 -0.51 -16.65
N GLU A 339 -17.86 -0.37 -17.97
CA GLU A 339 -19.14 -0.08 -18.59
C GLU A 339 -20.16 -1.22 -18.46
N LEU A 340 -19.72 -2.49 -18.45
CA LEU A 340 -20.63 -3.61 -18.22
C LEU A 340 -21.09 -3.69 -16.76
N ILE A 341 -20.18 -3.48 -15.82
CA ILE A 341 -20.44 -3.63 -14.39
C ILE A 341 -21.18 -2.41 -13.84
N VAL A 342 -20.59 -1.23 -13.98
CA VAL A 342 -21.09 0.02 -13.39
C VAL A 342 -22.11 0.68 -14.32
N GLY A 343 -21.81 0.75 -15.62
CA GLY A 343 -22.68 1.40 -16.61
C GLY A 343 -23.99 0.62 -16.85
N ASP A 344 -23.88 -0.68 -17.15
CA ASP A 344 -25.01 -1.52 -17.50
C ASP A 344 -25.60 -2.29 -16.28
N ASN A 345 -25.05 -2.10 -15.07
CA ASN A 345 -25.41 -2.83 -13.85
C ASN A 345 -25.39 -4.37 -14.03
N LYS A 346 -24.31 -4.92 -14.62
CA LYS A 346 -24.19 -6.36 -14.86
C LYS A 346 -23.17 -7.02 -13.93
N LYS A 347 -23.43 -8.28 -13.58
CA LYS A 347 -22.50 -9.17 -12.86
C LYS A 347 -22.00 -10.30 -13.74
N VAL A 348 -20.77 -10.74 -13.47
CA VAL A 348 -20.22 -11.97 -14.06
C VAL A 348 -20.97 -13.17 -13.48
N THR A 349 -21.43 -14.07 -14.34
CA THR A 349 -22.10 -15.32 -13.91
C THR A 349 -21.25 -16.56 -14.14
N ASN A 350 -20.31 -16.49 -15.07
CA ASN A 350 -19.49 -17.62 -15.46
C ASN A 350 -18.04 -17.17 -15.75
N TYR A 351 -17.19 -17.25 -14.73
CA TYR A 351 -15.76 -16.94 -14.87
C TYR A 351 -15.04 -17.89 -15.82
N SER A 352 -15.49 -19.15 -15.97
CA SER A 352 -14.90 -20.09 -16.93
C SER A 352 -15.12 -19.62 -18.36
N GLU A 353 -16.35 -19.23 -18.70
CA GLU A 353 -16.69 -18.75 -20.04
C GLU A 353 -16.03 -17.40 -20.31
N LEU A 354 -16.04 -16.49 -19.33
CA LEU A 354 -15.39 -15.19 -19.43
C LEU A 354 -13.89 -15.33 -19.68
N LYS A 355 -13.20 -16.21 -18.95
CA LYS A 355 -11.77 -16.51 -19.16
C LYS A 355 -11.52 -17.03 -20.58
N GLY A 356 -12.36 -17.96 -21.05
CA GLY A 356 -12.26 -18.48 -22.42
C GLY A 356 -12.46 -17.41 -23.50
N ARG A 357 -13.36 -16.44 -23.28
CA ARG A 357 -13.61 -15.31 -24.21
C ARG A 357 -12.54 -14.23 -24.18
N MET A 358 -11.91 -14.03 -23.03
CA MET A 358 -10.77 -13.11 -22.89
C MET A 358 -9.49 -13.66 -23.52
N ASN A 359 -9.42 -14.96 -23.75
CA ASN A 359 -8.27 -15.59 -24.38
C ASN A 359 -8.02 -14.99 -25.79
N ASN A 360 -6.81 -14.47 -26.02
CA ASN A 360 -6.40 -13.81 -27.28
C ASN A 360 -7.27 -12.62 -27.69
N ILE A 361 -7.93 -11.94 -26.75
CA ILE A 361 -8.85 -10.83 -27.07
C ILE A 361 -8.17 -9.64 -27.76
N VAL A 362 -6.83 -9.53 -27.69
CA VAL A 362 -6.08 -8.50 -28.42
C VAL A 362 -6.33 -8.52 -29.92
N GLU A 363 -6.66 -9.67 -30.52
CA GLU A 363 -6.98 -9.78 -31.95
C GLU A 363 -8.24 -9.00 -32.35
N ARG A 364 -9.05 -8.60 -31.36
CA ARG A 364 -10.25 -7.77 -31.54
C ARG A 364 -9.98 -6.28 -31.36
N ILE A 365 -8.77 -5.90 -30.96
CA ILE A 365 -8.37 -4.53 -30.66
C ILE A 365 -7.49 -4.00 -31.78
N ASN A 366 -7.86 -2.86 -32.34
CA ASN A 366 -6.99 -2.14 -33.26
C ASN A 366 -5.85 -1.45 -32.49
N ILE A 367 -4.63 -1.92 -32.73
CA ILE A 367 -3.37 -1.42 -32.15
C ILE A 367 -2.52 -0.61 -33.16
N GLY A 368 -3.13 -0.16 -34.26
CA GLY A 368 -2.48 0.66 -35.28
C GLY A 368 -2.08 2.06 -34.81
N ARG A 369 -1.46 2.86 -35.69
CA ARG A 369 -0.95 4.22 -35.36
C ARG A 369 -2.00 5.19 -34.83
N ARG A 370 -3.29 4.99 -35.12
CA ARG A 370 -4.41 5.82 -34.63
C ARG A 370 -5.15 5.22 -33.43
N ALA A 371 -4.69 4.09 -32.88
CA ALA A 371 -5.32 3.38 -31.75
C ALA A 371 -5.51 4.25 -30.50
N GLY A 372 -4.76 5.34 -30.36
CA GLY A 372 -4.88 6.27 -29.24
C GLY A 372 -5.99 7.31 -29.37
N SER A 373 -6.62 7.49 -30.54
CA SER A 373 -7.68 8.50 -30.67
C SER A 373 -8.94 8.12 -29.90
N ALA A 374 -9.71 9.12 -29.46
CA ALA A 374 -10.96 8.91 -28.72
C ALA A 374 -11.93 7.96 -29.46
N ASP A 375 -12.11 8.17 -30.76
CA ASP A 375 -13.01 7.37 -31.60
C ASP A 375 -12.54 5.91 -31.72
N GLU A 376 -11.23 5.69 -31.93
CA GLU A 376 -10.69 4.33 -32.06
C GLU A 376 -10.71 3.60 -30.73
N ARG A 377 -10.47 4.31 -29.61
CA ARG A 377 -10.65 3.77 -28.27
C ARG A 377 -12.09 3.35 -28.02
N ARG A 378 -13.07 4.19 -28.38
CA ARG A 378 -14.50 3.86 -28.28
C ARG A 378 -14.84 2.60 -29.07
N ALA A 379 -14.40 2.53 -30.34
CA ALA A 379 -14.60 1.36 -31.18
C ALA A 379 -13.98 0.08 -30.58
N ASN A 380 -12.78 0.18 -30.01
CA ASN A 380 -12.12 -0.93 -29.34
C ASN A 380 -12.85 -1.38 -28.06
N ILE A 381 -13.35 -0.44 -27.26
CA ILE A 381 -14.16 -0.74 -26.06
C ILE A 381 -15.43 -1.49 -26.47
N ASP A 382 -16.15 -1.00 -27.48
CA ASP A 382 -17.38 -1.62 -27.96
C ASP A 382 -17.13 -3.03 -28.52
N ALA A 383 -16.01 -3.22 -29.22
CA ALA A 383 -15.58 -4.53 -29.72
C ALA A 383 -15.31 -5.52 -28.59
N VAL A 384 -14.56 -5.10 -27.56
CA VAL A 384 -14.28 -5.95 -26.39
C VAL A 384 -15.57 -6.26 -25.62
N LYS A 385 -16.42 -5.27 -25.34
CA LYS A 385 -17.74 -5.45 -24.70
C LYS A 385 -18.60 -6.46 -25.44
N GLY A 386 -18.63 -6.42 -26.78
CA GLY A 386 -19.39 -7.36 -27.60
C GLY A 386 -18.92 -8.82 -27.45
N VAL A 387 -17.64 -9.04 -27.16
CA VAL A 387 -17.07 -10.39 -26.97
C VAL A 387 -17.34 -10.92 -25.57
N ILE A 388 -17.04 -10.11 -24.54
CA ILE A 388 -17.11 -10.56 -23.13
C ILE A 388 -18.51 -10.44 -22.53
N GLY A 389 -19.35 -9.53 -23.05
CA GLY A 389 -20.64 -9.17 -22.47
C GLY A 389 -21.65 -10.31 -22.36
N VAL A 390 -21.47 -11.39 -23.12
CA VAL A 390 -22.30 -12.61 -23.04
C VAL A 390 -22.13 -13.33 -21.69
N SER A 391 -20.96 -13.18 -21.04
CA SER A 391 -20.68 -13.76 -19.72
C SER A 391 -21.25 -12.92 -18.56
N PHE A 392 -21.92 -11.81 -18.86
CA PHE A 392 -22.48 -10.86 -17.92
C PHE A 392 -24.00 -10.87 -17.99
N VAL A 393 -24.66 -10.77 -16.84
CA VAL A 393 -26.13 -10.63 -16.74
C VAL A 393 -26.48 -9.40 -15.94
N VAL A 394 -27.59 -8.75 -16.28
CA VAL A 394 -28.12 -7.64 -15.48
C VAL A 394 -28.38 -8.15 -14.06
N SER A 395 -27.89 -7.41 -13.06
CA SER A 395 -28.11 -7.74 -11.66
C SER A 395 -29.44 -7.18 -11.20
N ASP A 396 -30.30 -8.03 -10.64
CA ASP A 396 -31.57 -7.62 -10.02
C ASP A 396 -31.35 -6.92 -8.66
N GLU A 397 -30.18 -7.13 -8.05
CA GLU A 397 -29.76 -6.52 -6.79
C GLU A 397 -28.61 -5.54 -7.02
N PRO A 398 -28.49 -4.47 -6.20
CA PRO A 398 -27.32 -3.59 -6.22
C PRO A 398 -26.04 -4.41 -6.09
N LEU A 399 -25.09 -4.17 -6.98
CA LEU A 399 -23.78 -4.79 -6.87
C LEU A 399 -23.12 -4.31 -5.56
N PRO A 400 -22.42 -5.19 -4.82
CA PRO A 400 -21.82 -4.86 -3.53
C PRO A 400 -20.52 -4.05 -3.69
N ILE A 401 -20.53 -3.06 -4.59
CA ILE A 401 -19.38 -2.20 -4.92
C ILE A 401 -19.03 -1.31 -3.72
N TYR A 402 -20.04 -0.79 -3.02
CA TYR A 402 -19.86 0.22 -1.96
C TYR A 402 -20.01 -0.33 -0.53
N GLU A 403 -20.30 -1.63 -0.39
CA GLU A 403 -20.66 -2.23 0.91
C GLU A 403 -19.60 -3.21 1.43
N ASN A 404 -18.81 -3.83 0.56
CA ASN A 404 -17.87 -4.90 0.92
C ASN A 404 -16.41 -4.50 0.68
N HIS A 405 -15.51 -5.10 1.46
CA HIS A 405 -14.08 -4.99 1.25
C HIS A 405 -13.65 -5.88 0.08
N THR A 406 -12.96 -5.29 -0.90
CA THR A 406 -12.38 -6.08 -2.01
C THR A 406 -11.26 -6.99 -1.49
N GLY A 407 -10.90 -8.01 -2.27
CA GLY A 407 -9.74 -8.85 -1.93
C GLY A 407 -8.47 -8.02 -1.73
N MET A 408 -8.33 -6.96 -2.52
CA MET A 408 -7.24 -5.99 -2.39
C MET A 408 -7.27 -5.20 -1.08
N ASP A 409 -8.44 -4.74 -0.64
CA ASP A 409 -8.55 -4.03 0.64
C ASP A 409 -8.11 -4.93 1.80
N ILE A 410 -8.52 -6.19 1.78
CA ILE A 410 -8.15 -7.18 2.80
C ILE A 410 -6.63 -7.43 2.79
N GLU A 411 -6.03 -7.62 1.61
CA GLU A 411 -4.57 -7.77 1.50
C GLU A 411 -3.83 -6.56 2.08
N ASN A 412 -4.34 -5.36 1.82
CA ASN A 412 -3.77 -4.12 2.34
C ASN A 412 -3.91 -4.01 3.85
N TYR A 413 -5.05 -4.38 4.43
CA TYR A 413 -5.23 -4.37 5.88
C TYR A 413 -4.27 -5.34 6.57
N ILE A 414 -4.03 -6.51 5.98
CA ILE A 414 -3.07 -7.48 6.49
C ILE A 414 -1.65 -6.91 6.42
N ARG A 415 -1.23 -6.32 5.29
CA ARG A 415 0.10 -5.70 5.16
C ARG A 415 0.29 -4.55 6.15
N ARG A 416 -0.71 -3.68 6.33
CA ARG A 416 -0.68 -2.59 7.32
C ARG A 416 -0.55 -3.10 8.74
N SER A 417 -1.14 -4.25 9.06
CA SER A 417 -1.02 -4.83 10.40
C SER A 417 0.40 -5.19 10.80
N GLU A 418 1.34 -5.29 9.85
CA GLU A 418 2.77 -5.49 10.13
C GLU A 418 3.46 -4.20 10.61
N VAL A 419 2.91 -3.03 10.28
CA VAL A 419 3.51 -1.71 10.56
C VAL A 419 2.71 -0.96 11.63
N GLU A 420 1.38 -0.95 11.51
CA GLU A 420 0.46 -0.24 12.39
C GLU A 420 -0.13 -1.17 13.45
N LEU A 421 0.74 -1.68 14.33
CA LEU A 421 0.40 -2.69 15.33
C LEU A 421 -0.75 -2.27 16.25
N SER A 422 -0.93 -0.98 16.52
CA SER A 422 -1.97 -0.51 17.46
C SER A 422 -3.36 -0.37 16.86
N THR A 423 -3.52 -0.35 15.54
CA THR A 423 -4.81 -0.10 14.85
C THR A 423 -5.37 -1.33 14.14
N TYR A 424 -4.53 -2.33 13.91
CA TYR A 424 -4.93 -3.58 13.26
C TYR A 424 -4.74 -4.78 14.20
N GLU A 425 -5.64 -5.76 14.08
CA GLU A 425 -5.52 -7.05 14.74
C GLU A 425 -5.86 -8.18 13.78
N LEU A 426 -5.11 -9.28 13.86
CA LEU A 426 -5.35 -10.50 13.10
C LEU A 426 -5.77 -11.63 14.04
N LYS A 427 -6.77 -12.41 13.62
CA LYS A 427 -7.19 -13.64 14.32
C LYS A 427 -7.59 -14.72 13.34
N GLN A 428 -7.35 -15.98 13.70
CA GLN A 428 -7.66 -17.11 12.81
C GLN A 428 -9.16 -17.45 12.70
N GLY A 429 -9.94 -17.20 13.76
CA GLY A 429 -11.32 -17.68 13.89
C GLY A 429 -11.72 -18.00 15.32
N MET A 430 -12.89 -18.62 15.49
CA MET A 430 -13.49 -18.95 16.78
C MET A 430 -13.14 -20.35 17.28
N LEU A 431 -12.59 -21.24 16.44
CA LEU A 431 -12.37 -22.63 16.82
C LEU A 431 -10.92 -22.91 17.25
N ASN A 432 -10.77 -23.85 18.18
CA ASN A 432 -9.47 -24.40 18.55
C ASN A 432 -8.86 -25.22 17.40
N LEU A 433 -7.53 -25.14 17.24
CA LEU A 433 -6.77 -25.94 16.25
C LEU A 433 -6.48 -27.38 16.74
N ASN A 434 -7.50 -28.00 17.34
CA ASN A 434 -7.47 -29.39 17.74
C ASN A 434 -8.58 -30.19 17.02
N ASP A 435 -8.51 -31.51 17.10
CA ASP A 435 -9.43 -32.38 16.35
C ASP A 435 -10.89 -32.25 16.82
N GLN A 436 -11.12 -31.74 18.03
CA GLN A 436 -12.46 -31.53 18.59
C GLN A 436 -13.15 -30.27 18.06
N ARG A 437 -12.39 -29.31 17.50
CA ARG A 437 -12.90 -28.07 16.88
C ARG A 437 -13.92 -27.33 17.75
N THR A 438 -13.68 -27.32 19.07
CA THR A 438 -14.54 -26.63 20.03
C THR A 438 -14.40 -25.12 19.91
N LEU A 439 -15.48 -24.40 20.22
CA LEU A 439 -15.49 -22.95 20.20
C LEU A 439 -14.65 -22.40 21.36
N ASN A 440 -13.72 -21.50 21.04
CA ASN A 440 -12.82 -20.84 21.95
C ASN A 440 -13.42 -19.48 22.36
N GLN A 441 -14.10 -19.46 23.50
CA GLN A 441 -14.71 -18.24 24.04
C GLN A 441 -13.66 -17.18 24.42
N ASP A 442 -12.45 -17.60 24.78
CA ASP A 442 -11.37 -16.67 25.15
C ASP A 442 -10.90 -15.84 23.94
N VAL A 443 -10.88 -16.42 22.74
CA VAL A 443 -10.60 -15.66 21.50
C VAL A 443 -11.67 -14.60 21.26
N VAL A 444 -12.94 -14.97 21.45
CA VAL A 444 -14.08 -14.05 21.25
C VAL A 444 -14.00 -12.90 22.24
N GLN A 445 -13.75 -13.18 23.52
CA GLN A 445 -13.60 -12.15 24.54
C GLN A 445 -12.39 -11.25 24.27
N ARG A 446 -11.27 -11.82 23.83
CA ARG A 446 -10.09 -11.02 23.43
C ARG A 446 -10.42 -10.07 22.29
N VAL A 447 -11.14 -10.51 21.25
CA VAL A 447 -11.57 -9.64 20.15
C VAL A 447 -12.45 -8.50 20.66
N ILE A 448 -13.40 -8.76 21.56
CA ILE A 448 -14.23 -7.73 22.20
C ILE A 448 -13.38 -6.70 22.94
N ASN A 449 -12.41 -7.15 23.74
CA ASN A 449 -11.50 -6.27 24.46
C ASN A 449 -10.62 -5.46 23.49
N THR A 450 -10.16 -6.07 22.40
CA THR A 450 -9.37 -5.40 21.36
C THR A 450 -10.18 -4.36 20.59
N ILE A 451 -11.48 -4.59 20.33
CA ILE A 451 -12.38 -3.57 19.77
C ILE A 451 -12.38 -2.31 20.66
N CYS A 452 -12.54 -2.50 21.97
CA CYS A 452 -12.48 -1.40 22.94
C CYS A 452 -11.11 -0.71 22.94
N ALA A 453 -10.03 -1.50 22.93
CA ALA A 453 -8.66 -1.00 22.99
C ALA A 453 -8.29 -0.13 21.80
N ILE A 454 -8.66 -0.57 20.58
CA ILE A 454 -8.40 0.17 19.35
C ILE A 454 -9.22 1.46 19.30
N ALA A 455 -10.50 1.41 19.71
CA ALA A 455 -11.35 2.60 19.80
C ALA A 455 -10.76 3.68 20.73
N ASN A 456 -9.98 3.27 21.73
CA ASN A 456 -9.32 4.14 22.71
C ASN A 456 -7.98 4.74 22.25
N ASN A 457 -7.62 4.58 20.97
CA ASN A 457 -6.42 5.21 20.40
C ASN A 457 -6.57 6.72 20.12
N GLY A 458 -7.80 7.24 20.03
CA GLY A 458 -8.08 8.68 19.94
C GLY A 458 -9.22 9.05 18.98
N LYS A 459 -9.55 10.35 18.92
CA LYS A 459 -10.73 10.89 18.18
C LYS A 459 -10.78 10.61 16.67
N GLY A 460 -9.62 10.38 16.05
CA GLY A 460 -9.49 10.20 14.59
C GLY A 460 -9.05 8.81 14.17
N THR A 461 -8.89 7.87 15.10
CA THR A 461 -8.28 6.58 14.79
C THR A 461 -9.32 5.57 14.33
N LEU A 462 -9.20 5.15 13.07
CA LEU A 462 -9.94 4.00 12.54
C LEU A 462 -9.12 2.73 12.77
N GLY A 463 -9.81 1.66 13.14
CA GLY A 463 -9.21 0.36 13.39
C GLY A 463 -9.86 -0.75 12.58
N LYS A 464 -9.15 -1.87 12.42
CA LYS A 464 -9.69 -3.07 11.78
C LYS A 464 -9.22 -4.34 12.47
N ILE A 465 -10.13 -5.29 12.63
CA ILE A 465 -9.80 -6.67 13.01
C ILE A 465 -10.17 -7.57 11.84
N ILE A 466 -9.21 -8.38 11.37
CA ILE A 466 -9.44 -9.36 10.30
C ILE A 466 -9.48 -10.76 10.92
N ILE A 467 -10.63 -11.43 10.78
CA ILE A 467 -10.81 -12.82 11.19
C ILE A 467 -10.65 -13.74 9.97
N GLY A 468 -9.83 -14.76 10.12
CA GLY A 468 -9.41 -15.67 9.05
C GLY A 468 -7.93 -15.61 8.73
N VAL A 469 -7.08 -15.01 9.58
CA VAL A 469 -5.63 -14.92 9.38
C VAL A 469 -4.91 -15.62 10.53
N ALA A 470 -4.00 -16.53 10.22
CA ALA A 470 -3.26 -17.29 11.24
C ALA A 470 -2.31 -16.38 12.04
N ASP A 471 -2.15 -16.67 13.34
CA ASP A 471 -1.28 -15.90 14.22
C ASP A 471 0.21 -16.11 13.83
N ASP A 472 0.60 -17.36 13.54
CA ASP A 472 1.93 -17.74 13.06
C ASP A 472 1.91 -18.85 11.97
N ASP A 473 3.09 -19.18 11.43
CA ASP A 473 3.26 -20.20 10.38
C ASP A 473 2.91 -21.63 10.86
N ARG A 474 3.07 -21.92 12.16
CA ARG A 474 2.73 -23.24 12.73
C ARG A 474 1.22 -23.42 12.80
N ASP A 475 0.49 -22.37 13.15
CA ASP A 475 -0.98 -22.37 13.15
C ASP A 475 -1.53 -22.53 11.73
N ALA A 476 -0.93 -21.84 10.74
CA ALA A 476 -1.29 -22.01 9.33
C ALA A 476 -1.07 -23.45 8.83
N GLU A 477 0.05 -24.05 9.20
CA GLU A 477 0.37 -25.46 8.90
C GLU A 477 -0.65 -26.41 9.55
N ARG A 478 -0.99 -26.16 10.82
CA ARG A 478 -1.98 -26.98 11.55
C ARG A 478 -3.36 -26.88 10.90
N VAL A 479 -3.76 -25.69 10.44
CA VAL A 479 -5.00 -25.49 9.68
C VAL A 479 -4.95 -26.26 8.35
N ARG A 480 -3.86 -26.19 7.59
CA ARG A 480 -3.72 -26.95 6.34
C ARG A 480 -3.98 -28.44 6.55
N LEU A 481 -3.39 -29.01 7.61
CA LEU A 481 -3.56 -30.43 7.96
C LEU A 481 -4.99 -30.79 8.39
N LEU A 482 -5.63 -29.94 9.21
CA LEU A 482 -6.97 -30.20 9.75
C LEU A 482 -8.08 -29.99 8.70
N ASP A 483 -8.02 -28.87 8.00
CA ASP A 483 -9.11 -28.39 7.14
C ASP A 483 -8.91 -28.75 5.67
N ARG A 484 -7.72 -29.24 5.30
CA ARG A 484 -7.33 -29.59 3.92
C ARG A 484 -7.54 -28.43 2.95
N ILE A 485 -7.18 -27.23 3.41
CA ILE A 485 -7.16 -26.01 2.61
C ILE A 485 -5.70 -25.58 2.40
N GLU A 486 -5.43 -24.85 1.33
CA GLU A 486 -4.13 -24.19 1.15
C GLU A 486 -4.23 -22.75 1.67
N PRO A 487 -3.49 -22.38 2.75
CA PRO A 487 -3.44 -21.00 3.21
C PRO A 487 -2.86 -20.08 2.13
N LYS A 488 -3.45 -18.88 1.97
CA LYS A 488 -2.93 -17.87 1.05
C LYS A 488 -1.94 -16.97 1.76
N ARG A 489 -0.72 -16.86 1.24
CA ARG A 489 0.31 -15.95 1.76
C ARG A 489 -0.01 -14.50 1.35
N VAL A 490 -0.01 -13.59 2.32
CA VAL A 490 -0.10 -12.14 2.11
C VAL A 490 0.94 -11.49 3.01
N GLY A 491 1.99 -10.90 2.42
CA GLY A 491 3.14 -10.41 3.19
C GLY A 491 3.81 -11.54 3.98
N MET A 492 4.01 -11.33 5.28
CA MET A 492 4.53 -12.34 6.21
C MET A 492 3.44 -13.18 6.88
N LYS A 493 2.16 -12.98 6.54
CA LYS A 493 1.01 -13.63 7.18
C LYS A 493 0.33 -14.64 6.26
N ASN A 494 -0.33 -15.64 6.85
CA ASN A 494 -1.09 -16.65 6.12
C ASN A 494 -2.59 -16.49 6.38
N VAL A 495 -3.34 -16.23 5.33
CA VAL A 495 -4.80 -16.21 5.37
C VAL A 495 -5.32 -17.63 5.27
N VAL A 496 -6.08 -18.04 6.28
CA VAL A 496 -6.69 -19.36 6.38
C VAL A 496 -8.20 -19.33 6.12
N GLY A 497 -8.82 -18.16 6.28
CA GLY A 497 -10.24 -17.89 6.08
C GLY A 497 -11.17 -18.56 7.08
N VAL A 498 -12.39 -18.04 7.18
CA VAL A 498 -13.41 -18.51 8.13
C VAL A 498 -14.30 -19.61 7.55
N SER A 499 -14.34 -19.77 6.22
CA SER A 499 -15.17 -20.80 5.57
C SER A 499 -14.81 -22.22 6.02
N ARG A 500 -13.54 -22.43 6.40
CA ARG A 500 -13.06 -23.70 6.97
C ARG A 500 -13.76 -24.05 8.30
N GLU A 501 -14.02 -23.05 9.15
CA GLU A 501 -14.68 -23.24 10.44
C GLU A 501 -16.19 -23.38 10.28
N ALA A 502 -16.80 -22.60 9.38
CA ALA A 502 -18.21 -22.78 9.02
C ALA A 502 -18.46 -24.22 8.54
N ARG A 503 -17.60 -24.74 7.65
CA ARG A 503 -17.64 -26.13 7.19
C ARG A 503 -17.45 -27.14 8.31
N ALA A 504 -16.48 -26.93 9.20
CA ALA A 504 -16.24 -27.81 10.35
C ALA A 504 -17.43 -27.87 11.31
N LEU A 505 -18.19 -26.78 11.43
CA LEU A 505 -19.40 -26.69 12.25
C LEU A 505 -20.67 -27.17 11.53
N GLY A 506 -20.60 -27.43 10.22
CA GLY A 506 -21.77 -27.79 9.40
C GLY A 506 -22.77 -26.65 9.21
N ILE A 507 -22.31 -25.39 9.25
CA ILE A 507 -23.14 -24.18 9.12
C ILE A 507 -22.74 -23.36 7.89
N SER A 508 -23.59 -22.43 7.47
CA SER A 508 -23.27 -21.49 6.39
C SER A 508 -22.27 -20.41 6.85
N ASN A 509 -21.62 -19.74 5.89
CA ASN A 509 -20.74 -18.59 6.19
C ASN A 509 -21.51 -17.42 6.83
N GLU A 510 -22.77 -17.24 6.44
CA GLU A 510 -23.68 -16.24 7.03
C GLU A 510 -24.04 -16.58 8.48
N GLU A 511 -24.30 -17.85 8.79
CA GLU A 511 -24.52 -18.32 10.15
C GLU A 511 -23.26 -18.16 11.01
N TYR A 512 -22.07 -18.39 10.43
CA TYR A 512 -20.80 -18.17 11.11
C TYR A 512 -20.56 -16.68 11.39
N LEU A 513 -20.82 -15.77 10.44
CA LEU A 513 -20.80 -14.32 10.66
C LEU A 513 -21.78 -13.92 11.78
N THR A 514 -22.99 -14.48 11.76
CA THR A 514 -24.02 -14.24 12.78
C THR A 514 -23.54 -14.59 14.19
N ARG A 515 -22.67 -15.59 14.36
CA ARG A 515 -22.06 -15.91 15.67
C ARG A 515 -21.16 -14.79 16.18
N TRP A 516 -20.34 -14.20 15.31
CA TRP A 516 -19.53 -13.02 15.66
C TRP A 516 -20.40 -11.81 15.99
N VAL A 517 -21.42 -11.53 15.16
CA VAL A 517 -22.37 -10.44 15.41
C VAL A 517 -23.06 -10.60 16.76
N ASN A 518 -23.54 -11.82 17.07
CA ASN A 518 -24.21 -12.09 18.35
C ASN A 518 -23.26 -12.01 19.54
N ALA A 519 -22.01 -12.43 19.40
CA ALA A 519 -21.01 -12.29 20.45
C ALA A 519 -20.76 -10.80 20.80
N ILE A 520 -20.58 -9.94 19.80
CA ILE A 520 -20.41 -8.50 19.99
C ILE A 520 -21.68 -7.87 20.57
N ARG A 521 -22.85 -8.22 20.03
CA ARG A 521 -24.15 -7.70 20.47
C ARG A 521 -24.43 -8.00 21.95
N ASN A 522 -24.10 -9.21 22.38
CA ASN A 522 -24.33 -9.68 23.75
C ASN A 522 -23.18 -9.33 24.71
N SER A 523 -22.13 -8.67 24.23
CA SER A 523 -21.01 -8.23 25.07
C SER A 523 -21.35 -7.00 25.92
N GLU A 524 -20.48 -6.67 26.87
CA GLU A 524 -20.59 -5.47 27.69
C GLU A 524 -19.96 -4.22 27.04
N LEU A 525 -19.64 -4.24 25.74
CA LEU A 525 -19.15 -3.04 25.03
C LEU A 525 -20.12 -1.86 25.21
N THR A 526 -19.58 -0.69 25.54
CA THR A 526 -20.38 0.53 25.75
C THR A 526 -20.89 1.13 24.43
N GLU A 527 -22.01 1.85 24.48
CA GLU A 527 -22.47 2.68 23.37
C GLU A 527 -21.71 4.02 23.32
N PRO A 528 -21.51 4.61 22.12
CA PRO A 528 -22.04 4.18 20.82
C PRO A 528 -21.16 3.17 20.07
N LEU A 529 -19.99 2.79 20.62
CA LEU A 529 -19.03 1.90 19.97
C LEU A 529 -19.65 0.57 19.54
N LYS A 530 -20.44 -0.07 20.42
CA LYS A 530 -21.10 -1.34 20.12
C LYS A 530 -21.98 -1.24 18.87
N SER A 531 -22.90 -0.28 18.82
CA SER A 531 -23.79 -0.10 17.67
C SER A 531 -23.04 0.27 16.39
N HIS A 532 -21.97 1.06 16.51
CA HIS A 532 -21.15 1.45 15.38
C HIS A 532 -20.36 0.27 14.77
N VAL A 533 -19.81 -0.62 15.60
CA VAL A 533 -19.10 -1.81 15.13
C VAL A 533 -20.05 -2.82 14.51
N LEU A 534 -21.23 -3.01 15.11
CA LEU A 534 -22.24 -3.93 14.57
C LEU A 534 -22.78 -3.51 13.20
N SER A 535 -22.71 -2.23 12.83
CA SER A 535 -23.10 -1.75 11.49
C SER A 535 -21.97 -1.82 10.47
N LYS A 536 -20.76 -2.22 10.89
CA LYS A 536 -19.53 -2.24 10.08
C LYS A 536 -18.73 -3.54 10.25
N ILE A 537 -19.45 -4.64 10.48
CA ILE A 537 -18.94 -6.01 10.46
C ILE A 537 -19.55 -6.73 9.26
N ASP A 538 -18.69 -7.33 8.45
CA ASP A 538 -19.09 -7.92 7.18
C ASP A 538 -18.22 -9.15 6.83
N TYR A 539 -18.81 -10.06 6.05
CA TYR A 539 -18.12 -11.21 5.47
C TYR A 539 -17.72 -10.87 4.04
N ASN A 540 -16.47 -11.17 3.69
CA ASN A 540 -15.93 -10.92 2.37
C ASN A 540 -15.41 -12.22 1.78
N ASP A 541 -15.79 -12.51 0.53
CA ASP A 541 -15.15 -13.60 -0.19
C ASP A 541 -13.70 -13.25 -0.49
N PHE A 542 -12.79 -14.13 -0.10
CA PHE A 542 -11.36 -13.92 -0.24
C PHE A 542 -10.74 -15.20 -0.79
N TYR A 543 -10.63 -15.26 -2.12
CA TYR A 543 -10.07 -16.41 -2.83
C TYR A 543 -10.71 -17.76 -2.43
N GLY A 544 -12.02 -17.77 -2.14
CA GLY A 544 -12.75 -18.95 -1.67
C GLY A 544 -12.47 -19.38 -0.22
N LEU A 545 -11.58 -18.68 0.49
CA LEU A 545 -11.32 -18.89 1.92
C LEU A 545 -12.33 -18.15 2.79
N GLY A 546 -12.71 -16.94 2.35
CA GLY A 546 -13.64 -16.05 3.05
C GLY A 546 -13.05 -15.46 4.33
N VAL A 547 -13.23 -14.17 4.59
CA VAL A 547 -12.76 -13.50 5.81
C VAL A 547 -13.86 -12.63 6.41
N ILE A 548 -13.79 -12.38 7.71
CA ILE A 548 -14.67 -11.38 8.36
C ILE A 548 -13.81 -10.16 8.68
N VAL A 549 -14.30 -8.99 8.31
CA VAL A 549 -13.67 -7.72 8.68
C VAL A 549 -14.57 -7.04 9.69
N ILE A 550 -13.97 -6.63 10.81
CA ILE A 550 -14.64 -5.83 11.84
C ILE A 550 -13.99 -4.45 11.76
N THR A 551 -14.72 -3.45 11.28
CA THR A 551 -14.23 -2.07 11.25
C THR A 551 -14.61 -1.36 12.54
N ILE A 552 -13.62 -0.77 13.21
CA ILE A 552 -13.75 0.01 14.45
C ILE A 552 -13.70 1.48 14.07
N PRO A 553 -14.85 2.18 14.03
CA PRO A 553 -14.88 3.57 13.65
C PRO A 553 -14.36 4.49 14.77
N PRO A 554 -13.89 5.71 14.44
CA PRO A 554 -13.42 6.68 15.42
C PRO A 554 -14.50 7.03 16.45
N GLN A 555 -14.10 7.16 17.72
CA GLN A 555 -15.01 7.52 18.82
C GLN A 555 -14.74 8.94 19.31
N GLN A 556 -15.77 9.61 19.81
CA GLN A 556 -15.62 10.96 20.40
C GLN A 556 -15.22 10.92 21.87
N ASN A 557 -15.50 9.80 22.55
CA ASN A 557 -15.25 9.58 23.97
C ASN A 557 -14.62 8.21 24.19
N ILE A 558 -14.06 8.01 25.38
CA ILE A 558 -13.54 6.72 25.83
C ILE A 558 -14.63 5.65 25.77
N SER A 559 -14.26 4.47 25.31
CA SER A 559 -15.09 3.28 25.32
C SER A 559 -14.62 2.28 26.38
N ALA A 560 -15.53 1.45 26.87
CA ALA A 560 -15.27 0.42 27.86
C ALA A 560 -15.97 -0.91 27.49
N VAL A 561 -15.55 -1.99 28.15
CA VAL A 561 -16.29 -3.25 28.23
C VAL A 561 -16.75 -3.38 29.68
N GLY A 562 -18.04 -3.13 29.93
CA GLY A 562 -18.56 -3.03 31.28
C GLY A 562 -17.97 -1.82 32.02
N GLN A 563 -17.16 -2.08 33.04
CA GLN A 563 -16.40 -1.05 33.77
C GLN A 563 -14.92 -0.98 33.37
N ASP A 564 -14.48 -1.91 32.54
CA ASP A 564 -13.08 -2.10 32.19
C ASP A 564 -12.72 -1.30 30.94
N ILE A 565 -11.65 -0.51 31.04
CA ILE A 565 -11.10 0.28 29.93
C ILE A 565 -9.88 -0.46 29.40
N PHE A 566 -9.86 -0.75 28.11
CA PHE A 566 -8.72 -1.37 27.44
C PHE A 566 -7.98 -0.37 26.57
N TRP A 567 -6.69 -0.61 26.34
CA TRP A 567 -5.85 0.18 25.42
C TRP A 567 -4.82 -0.69 24.71
N ARG A 568 -4.25 -0.15 23.62
CA ARG A 568 -3.21 -0.81 22.84
C ARG A 568 -1.83 -0.34 23.25
N GLU A 569 -0.96 -1.29 23.59
CA GLU A 569 0.48 -1.10 23.67
C GLU A 569 1.13 -1.93 22.56
N ALA A 570 1.53 -1.25 21.47
CA ALA A 570 1.86 -1.90 20.20
C ALA A 570 0.73 -2.85 19.74
N ASP A 571 1.01 -4.15 19.63
CA ASP A 571 0.05 -5.20 19.25
C ASP A 571 -0.67 -5.85 20.45
N ASN A 572 -0.37 -5.45 21.68
CA ASN A 572 -0.99 -6.02 22.88
C ASN A 572 -2.20 -5.21 23.33
N THR A 573 -3.26 -5.93 23.70
CA THR A 573 -4.45 -5.35 24.33
C THR A 573 -4.35 -5.54 25.83
N GLU A 574 -4.31 -4.44 26.57
CA GLU A 574 -4.16 -4.45 28.04
C GLU A 574 -5.30 -3.72 28.75
N LEU A 575 -5.56 -4.13 29.99
CA LEU A 575 -6.49 -3.45 30.89
C LEU A 575 -5.81 -2.21 31.47
N ALA A 576 -6.38 -1.03 31.24
CA ALA A 576 -5.85 0.24 31.72
C ALA A 576 -6.10 0.42 33.23
N GLN A 577 -5.08 0.89 33.95
CA GLN A 577 -5.14 1.13 35.40
C GLN A 577 -4.62 2.51 35.77
N GLY A 578 -5.28 3.15 36.74
CA GLY A 578 -4.83 4.39 37.37
C GLY A 578 -4.50 5.51 36.38
N LEU A 579 -3.21 5.88 36.29
CA LEU A 579 -2.73 6.96 35.43
C LEU A 579 -2.97 6.70 33.93
N GLN A 580 -2.99 5.43 33.49
CA GLN A 580 -3.23 5.08 32.10
C GLN A 580 -4.63 5.50 31.64
N ILE A 581 -5.63 5.41 32.52
CA ILE A 581 -7.00 5.86 32.21
C ILE A 581 -7.02 7.37 31.93
N ALA A 582 -6.28 8.15 32.72
CA ALA A 582 -6.15 9.59 32.49
C ALA A 582 -5.41 9.90 31.17
N THR A 583 -4.40 9.10 30.82
CA THR A 583 -3.71 9.21 29.52
C THR A 583 -4.64 8.92 28.35
N ILE A 584 -5.48 7.88 28.45
CA ILE A 584 -6.47 7.55 27.41
C ILE A 584 -7.49 8.68 27.30
N ALA A 585 -7.99 9.19 28.42
CA ALA A 585 -8.91 10.32 28.44
C ALA A 585 -8.35 11.56 27.73
N ALA A 586 -7.05 11.83 27.91
CA ALA A 586 -6.39 12.95 27.26
C ALA A 586 -6.33 12.82 25.72
N ARG A 587 -6.45 11.61 25.15
CA ARG A 587 -6.54 11.40 23.68
C ARG A 587 -7.87 11.89 23.09
N PHE A 588 -8.87 12.14 23.94
CA PHE A 588 -10.20 12.62 23.57
C PHE A 588 -10.48 14.05 24.04
N ASN A 589 -9.47 14.78 24.50
CA ASN A 589 -9.55 16.22 24.68
C ASN A 589 -8.96 16.88 23.44
#